data_AF-A0A2T5AZS1-F1
#
_entry.id   AF-A0A2T5AZS1-F1
#
_cell.length_a   1.000
_cell.length_b   1.000
_cell.length_c   1.000
_cell.angle_alpha   90.00
_cell.angle_beta   90.00
_cell.angle_gamma   90.00
#
_symmetry.space_group_name_H-M   'P 1'
#
loop_
_entity.id
_entity.type
_entity.pdbx_description
1 polymer ?
#
loop_
_entity_poly.entity_id
_entity_poly.type
_entity_poly.pdbx_seq_one_letter_code
_entity_poly.pdbx_strand_id
1 'polypeptide(L)'
;MTFTFRPLDPLQDAELLHAWVTHPKAAFWMMQDARLQDVEREYMRIAAHEHHHAYLGLRGGEPAFLMERYDPRYVELVGLYEPRPGDVGMHFLTPATDTPVHGFTRSVITAVMAHLFADPAVSRVVVEPDVSNKAVHALNEAVGFVPEREIQKPEKRALLSFCTREQFLAATGAAI
;
A
#
# COMPACT_ATOMS: atom_id res chain seq x y z
N MET A 1 -12.25 3.53 13.15
CA MET A 1 -10.97 3.22 13.83
C MET A 1 -9.99 4.35 13.49
N THR A 2 -9.13 4.74 14.43
CA THR A 2 -8.13 5.80 14.18
C THR A 2 -6.74 5.18 14.11
N PHE A 3 -5.96 5.60 13.12
CA PHE A 3 -4.57 5.18 12.96
C PHE A 3 -3.66 6.41 12.91
N THR A 4 -2.45 6.25 13.42
CA THR A 4 -1.34 7.19 13.18
C THR A 4 -0.33 6.52 12.26
N PHE A 5 0.61 7.30 11.73
CA PHE A 5 1.65 6.82 10.82
C PHE A 5 3.01 7.29 11.32
N ARG A 6 4.02 6.42 11.22
CA ARG A 6 5.42 6.81 11.38
C ARG A 6 6.25 6.22 10.23
N PRO A 7 7.34 6.88 9.83
CA PRO A 7 8.31 6.27 8.94
C PRO A 7 8.77 4.92 9.50
N LEU A 8 8.94 3.97 8.59
CA LEU A 8 9.50 2.67 8.92
C LEU A 8 10.99 2.83 9.24
N ASP A 9 11.45 2.22 10.33
CA ASP A 9 12.87 2.13 10.67
C ASP A 9 13.35 0.72 10.32
N PRO A 10 14.16 0.55 9.24
CA PRO A 10 14.58 -0.78 8.81
C PRO A 10 15.35 -1.55 9.88
N LEU A 11 16.11 -0.87 10.74
CA LEU A 11 16.91 -1.53 11.78
C LEU A 11 16.06 -2.02 12.94
N GLN A 12 15.01 -1.27 13.28
CA GLN A 12 14.13 -1.59 14.42
C GLN A 12 12.92 -2.45 14.02
N ASP A 13 12.44 -2.31 12.79
CA ASP A 13 11.18 -2.92 12.34
C ASP A 13 11.37 -4.18 11.47
N ALA A 14 12.59 -4.51 11.04
CA ALA A 14 12.83 -5.63 10.12
C ALA A 14 12.33 -6.98 10.65
N GLU A 15 12.52 -7.28 11.94
CA GLU A 15 12.03 -8.54 12.52
C GLU A 15 10.50 -8.63 12.48
N LEU A 16 9.82 -7.53 12.82
CA LEU A 16 8.36 -7.43 12.75
C LEU A 16 7.88 -7.63 11.30
N LEU A 17 8.49 -6.90 10.36
CA LEU A 17 8.11 -6.99 8.95
C LEU A 17 8.41 -8.36 8.36
N HIS A 18 9.51 -9.00 8.73
CA HIS A 18 9.86 -10.32 8.27
C HIS A 18 8.73 -11.31 8.57
N ALA A 19 8.19 -11.29 9.80
CA ALA A 19 7.05 -12.11 10.16
C ALA A 19 5.78 -11.78 9.32
N TRP A 20 5.59 -10.52 8.93
CA TRP A 20 4.41 -10.10 8.16
C TRP A 20 4.50 -10.48 6.69
N VAL A 21 5.62 -10.17 6.03
CA VAL A 21 5.80 -10.31 4.58
C VAL A 21 6.08 -11.75 4.16
N THR A 22 6.57 -12.59 5.08
CA THR A 22 6.80 -14.02 4.82
C THR A 22 5.58 -14.90 5.09
N HIS A 23 4.59 -14.39 5.81
CA HIS A 23 3.40 -15.16 6.17
C HIS A 23 2.59 -15.55 4.92
N PRO A 24 1.98 -16.76 4.84
CA PRO A 24 1.18 -17.20 3.68
C PRO A 24 0.08 -16.24 3.21
N LYS A 25 -0.53 -15.51 4.15
CA LYS A 25 -1.51 -14.43 3.87
C LYS A 25 -0.93 -13.32 2.97
N ALA A 26 0.38 -13.07 3.03
CA ALA A 26 1.08 -12.05 2.28
C ALA A 26 1.62 -12.56 0.92
N ALA A 27 1.07 -13.65 0.36
CA ALA A 27 1.55 -14.21 -0.91
C ALA A 27 1.65 -13.17 -2.05
N PHE A 28 0.71 -12.22 -2.12
CA PHE A 28 0.75 -11.13 -3.11
C PHE A 28 1.79 -10.03 -2.84
N TRP A 29 2.48 -10.08 -1.70
CA TRP A 29 3.62 -9.23 -1.37
C TRP A 29 4.95 -9.77 -1.92
N MET A 30 4.96 -10.99 -2.47
CA MET A 30 6.10 -11.59 -3.19
C MET A 30 7.40 -11.73 -2.37
N MET A 31 7.30 -11.81 -1.05
CA MET A 31 8.46 -11.93 -0.14
C MET A 31 8.41 -13.18 0.74
N GLN A 32 7.63 -14.21 0.38
CA GLN A 32 7.42 -15.39 1.22
C GLN A 32 8.71 -16.14 1.60
N ASP A 33 9.67 -16.18 0.67
CA ASP A 33 10.95 -16.87 0.85
C ASP A 33 12.07 -15.94 1.36
N ALA A 34 11.75 -14.69 1.68
CA ALA A 34 12.74 -13.72 2.15
C ALA A 34 13.30 -14.12 3.52
N ARG A 35 14.62 -14.02 3.68
CA ARG A 35 15.24 -14.08 5.01
C ARG A 35 15.14 -12.71 5.66
N LEU A 36 15.32 -12.66 6.98
CA LEU A 36 15.35 -11.39 7.72
C LEU A 36 16.31 -10.36 7.10
N GLN A 37 17.51 -10.78 6.69
CA GLN A 37 18.47 -9.85 6.07
C GLN A 37 18.02 -9.36 4.69
N ASP A 38 17.19 -10.12 3.98
CA ASP A 38 16.65 -9.70 2.68
C ASP A 38 15.56 -8.64 2.88
N VAL A 39 14.74 -8.78 3.93
CA VAL A 39 13.76 -7.77 4.38
C VAL A 39 14.47 -6.50 4.83
N GLU A 40 15.45 -6.60 5.74
CA GLU A 40 16.22 -5.45 6.21
C GLU A 40 16.85 -4.68 5.05
N ARG A 41 17.50 -5.39 4.12
CA ARG A 41 18.13 -4.80 2.94
C ARG A 41 17.13 -4.06 2.05
N GLU A 42 15.97 -4.65 1.81
CA GLU A 42 14.96 -4.03 0.96
C GLU A 42 14.40 -2.76 1.58
N TYR A 43 14.05 -2.79 2.87
CA TYR A 43 13.54 -1.59 3.54
C TYR A 43 14.62 -0.54 3.79
N MET A 44 15.91 -0.92 3.92
CA MET A 44 17.02 0.04 3.86
C MET A 44 17.12 0.71 2.49
N ARG A 45 16.95 -0.04 1.40
CA ARG A 45 16.93 0.50 0.03
C ARG A 45 15.79 1.50 -0.14
N ILE A 46 14.59 1.16 0.35
CA ILE A 46 13.43 2.06 0.34
C ILE A 46 13.70 3.30 1.19
N ALA A 47 14.22 3.16 2.42
CA ALA A 47 14.52 4.29 3.29
C ALA A 47 15.57 5.27 2.70
N ALA A 48 16.45 4.78 1.81
CA ALA A 48 17.43 5.59 1.10
C ALA A 48 16.92 6.13 -0.26
N HIS A 49 15.70 5.79 -0.68
CA HIS A 49 15.17 6.15 -2.00
C HIS A 49 14.45 7.51 -1.97
N GLU A 50 14.72 8.37 -2.95
CA GLU A 50 14.08 9.70 -3.03
C GLU A 50 12.57 9.63 -3.30
N HIS A 51 12.14 8.58 -4.01
CA HIS A 51 10.80 8.46 -4.55
C HIS A 51 10.00 7.27 -4.01
N HIS A 52 10.47 6.60 -2.94
CA HIS A 52 9.80 5.43 -2.37
C HIS A 52 9.96 5.49 -0.85
N HIS A 53 8.85 5.44 -0.13
CA HIS A 53 8.83 5.57 1.32
C HIS A 53 7.93 4.51 1.94
N ALA A 54 8.39 3.88 3.01
CA ALA A 54 7.63 2.93 3.80
C ALA A 54 7.24 3.52 5.16
N TYR A 55 6.04 3.17 5.62
CA TYR A 55 5.47 3.62 6.88
C TYR A 55 4.83 2.46 7.62
N LEU A 56 4.88 2.51 8.94
CA LEU A 56 4.02 1.69 9.79
C LEU A 56 2.81 2.51 10.21
N GLY A 57 1.63 1.94 9.97
CA GLY A 57 0.38 2.41 10.52
C GLY A 57 0.15 1.83 11.90
N LEU A 58 -0.18 2.66 12.88
CA LEU A 58 -0.28 2.26 14.29
C LEU A 58 -1.71 2.40 14.79
N ARG A 59 -2.15 1.44 15.60
CA ARG A 59 -3.43 1.48 16.31
C ARG A 59 -3.17 1.50 17.81
N GLY A 60 -3.42 2.65 18.45
CA GLY A 60 -3.15 2.81 19.88
C GLY A 60 -1.66 2.74 20.22
N GLY A 61 -0.78 3.18 19.30
CA GLY A 61 0.67 3.14 19.47
C GLY A 61 1.34 1.86 18.98
N GLU A 62 0.58 0.81 18.68
CA GLU A 62 1.12 -0.49 18.22
C GLU A 62 1.07 -0.62 16.69
N PRO A 63 2.13 -1.12 16.02
CA PRO A 63 2.12 -1.42 14.60
C PRO A 63 0.97 -2.35 14.19
N ALA A 64 0.22 -1.93 13.18
CA ALA A 64 -1.01 -2.60 12.76
C ALA A 64 -1.03 -2.94 11.27
N PHE A 65 -0.29 -2.22 10.44
CA PHE A 65 -0.14 -2.49 9.01
C PHE A 65 1.11 -1.78 8.46
N LEU A 66 1.59 -2.27 7.32
CA LEU A 66 2.61 -1.64 6.49
C LEU A 66 1.93 -0.86 5.36
N MET A 67 2.49 0.31 5.04
CA MET A 67 2.11 1.13 3.89
C MET A 67 3.37 1.55 3.14
N GLU A 68 3.32 1.50 1.82
CA GLU A 68 4.32 2.11 0.95
C GLU A 68 3.67 3.22 0.12
N ARG A 69 4.40 4.33 -0.05
CA ARG A 69 4.08 5.44 -0.95
C ARG A 69 5.23 5.60 -1.91
N TYR A 70 4.95 5.71 -3.20
CA TYR A 70 5.99 5.94 -4.19
C TYR A 70 5.55 6.87 -5.31
N ASP A 71 6.52 7.46 -6.00
CA ASP A 71 6.27 8.19 -7.25
C ASP A 71 6.27 7.19 -8.42
N PRO A 72 5.12 6.99 -9.07
CA PRO A 72 4.97 5.97 -10.09
C PRO A 72 5.76 6.28 -11.39
N ARG A 73 6.33 7.50 -11.52
CA ARG A 73 7.28 7.83 -12.59
C ARG A 73 8.63 7.13 -12.45
N TYR A 74 9.00 6.77 -11.23
CA TYR A 74 10.33 6.25 -10.91
C TYR A 74 10.31 4.84 -10.31
N VAL A 75 9.16 4.41 -9.77
CA VAL A 75 9.03 3.19 -8.96
C VAL A 75 7.78 2.42 -9.39
N GLU A 76 7.89 1.10 -9.45
CA GLU A 76 6.85 0.10 -9.82
C GLU A 76 6.24 0.19 -11.22
N LEU A 77 5.98 1.38 -11.76
CA LEU A 77 5.13 1.61 -12.94
C LEU A 77 5.86 2.28 -14.11
N VAL A 78 7.19 2.36 -14.05
CA VAL A 78 8.04 3.00 -15.07
C VAL A 78 7.81 2.36 -16.43
N GLY A 79 7.31 3.15 -17.38
CA GLY A 79 7.03 2.69 -18.75
C GLY A 79 5.79 1.79 -18.90
N LEU A 80 5.01 1.58 -17.83
CA LEU A 80 3.80 0.73 -17.85
C LEU A 80 2.50 1.55 -17.98
N TYR A 81 2.56 2.85 -17.72
CA TYR A 81 1.50 3.81 -17.99
C TYR A 81 2.06 5.23 -18.10
N GLU A 82 1.21 6.19 -18.46
CA GLU A 82 1.57 7.62 -18.55
C GLU A 82 1.25 8.33 -17.22
N PRO A 83 2.26 8.67 -16.40
CA PRO A 83 2.04 9.31 -15.11
C PRO A 83 1.60 10.76 -15.27
N ARG A 84 0.74 11.22 -14.36
CA ARG A 84 0.29 12.63 -14.30
C ARG A 84 0.89 13.35 -13.10
N PRO A 85 1.09 14.68 -13.16
CA PRO A 85 1.42 15.46 -11.97
C PRO A 85 0.41 15.20 -10.84
N GLY A 86 0.91 14.94 -9.63
CA GLY A 86 0.08 14.61 -8.47
C GLY A 86 -0.36 13.14 -8.39
N ASP A 87 0.12 12.27 -9.29
CA ASP A 87 0.00 10.82 -9.12
C ASP A 87 0.89 10.33 -7.98
N VAL A 88 0.35 9.43 -7.16
CA VAL A 88 1.08 8.71 -6.13
C VAL A 88 0.68 7.24 -6.16
N GLY A 89 1.66 6.35 -6.20
CA GLY A 89 1.44 4.93 -6.06
C GLY A 89 1.41 4.51 -4.59
N MET A 90 0.67 3.44 -4.28
CA MET A 90 0.65 2.88 -2.94
C MET A 90 0.54 1.37 -2.91
N HIS A 91 1.17 0.77 -1.90
CA HIS A 91 0.90 -0.60 -1.46
C HIS A 91 0.58 -0.61 0.03
N PHE A 92 -0.14 -1.62 0.50
CA PHE A 92 -0.35 -1.84 1.94
C PHE A 92 -0.50 -3.32 2.28
N LEU A 93 -0.07 -3.69 3.49
CA LEU A 93 -0.16 -5.06 4.00
C LEU A 93 -0.71 -5.05 5.43
N THR A 94 -1.70 -5.90 5.68
CA THR A 94 -2.15 -6.20 7.05
C THR A 94 -1.61 -7.55 7.48
N PRO A 95 -0.97 -7.68 8.66
CA PRO A 95 -0.45 -8.94 9.14
C PRO A 95 -1.57 -9.98 9.33
N ALA A 96 -1.20 -11.25 9.44
CA ALA A 96 -2.13 -12.28 9.88
C ALA A 96 -2.55 -12.05 11.34
N THR A 97 -3.74 -12.53 11.69
CA THR A 97 -4.28 -12.41 13.05
C THR A 97 -5.25 -13.55 13.31
N ASP A 98 -5.19 -14.10 14.53
CA ASP A 98 -6.15 -15.10 15.02
C ASP A 98 -7.42 -14.44 15.60
N THR A 99 -7.43 -13.12 15.74
CA THR A 99 -8.55 -12.33 16.28
C THR A 99 -9.02 -11.29 15.28
N PRO A 100 -9.58 -11.70 14.13
CA PRO A 100 -10.00 -10.78 13.08
C PRO A 100 -11.06 -9.81 13.59
N VAL A 101 -10.84 -8.51 13.33
CA VAL A 101 -11.81 -7.47 13.62
C VAL A 101 -12.56 -7.12 12.35
N HIS A 102 -13.89 -7.20 12.38
CA HIS A 102 -14.73 -6.85 11.24
C HIS A 102 -14.44 -5.42 10.75
N GLY A 103 -14.27 -5.26 9.43
CA GLY A 103 -13.99 -3.96 8.81
C GLY A 103 -12.57 -3.41 9.04
N PHE A 104 -11.66 -4.17 9.67
CA PHE A 104 -10.30 -3.71 9.94
C PHE A 104 -9.53 -3.32 8.67
N THR A 105 -9.42 -4.23 7.71
CA THR A 105 -8.65 -3.95 6.47
C THR A 105 -9.27 -2.82 5.65
N ARG A 106 -10.61 -2.70 5.64
CA ARG A 106 -11.29 -1.54 5.03
C ARG A 106 -10.91 -0.24 5.74
N SER A 107 -10.89 -0.23 7.07
CA SER A 107 -10.45 0.94 7.85
C SER A 107 -8.99 1.28 7.57
N VAL A 108 -8.12 0.28 7.38
CA VAL A 108 -6.71 0.47 7.01
C VAL A 108 -6.58 1.17 5.65
N ILE A 109 -7.17 0.62 4.59
CA ILE A 109 -7.06 1.24 3.25
C ILE A 109 -7.71 2.64 3.23
N THR A 110 -8.82 2.86 3.93
CA THR A 110 -9.40 4.21 4.08
C THR A 110 -8.43 5.18 4.76
N ALA A 111 -7.71 4.74 5.80
CA ALA A 111 -6.72 5.58 6.48
C ALA A 111 -5.47 5.83 5.62
N VAL A 112 -4.99 4.84 4.88
CA VAL A 112 -3.90 5.00 3.89
C VAL A 112 -4.28 6.06 2.87
N MET A 113 -5.46 5.95 2.26
CA MET A 113 -5.95 6.91 1.27
C MET A 113 -6.10 8.31 1.86
N ALA A 114 -6.68 8.44 3.06
CA ALA A 114 -6.78 9.72 3.75
C ALA A 114 -5.40 10.33 4.06
N HIS A 115 -4.42 9.50 4.48
CA HIS A 115 -3.06 9.95 4.72
C HIS A 115 -2.37 10.46 3.45
N LEU A 116 -2.54 9.77 2.32
CA LEU A 116 -2.01 10.22 1.03
C LEU A 116 -2.64 11.53 0.58
N PHE A 117 -3.97 11.64 0.66
CA PHE A 117 -4.69 12.84 0.26
C PHE A 117 -4.55 14.01 1.26
N ALA A 118 -4.05 13.81 2.48
CA ALA A 118 -3.74 14.93 3.37
C ALA A 118 -2.72 15.91 2.75
N ASP A 119 -1.89 15.43 1.83
CA ASP A 119 -1.06 16.27 0.96
C ASP A 119 -1.92 16.82 -0.20
N PRO A 120 -2.10 18.15 -0.30
CA PRO A 120 -2.93 18.76 -1.35
C PRO A 120 -2.32 18.62 -2.75
N ALA A 121 -1.03 18.30 -2.87
CA ALA A 121 -0.41 18.03 -4.17
C ALA A 121 -0.84 16.68 -4.74
N VAL A 122 -1.33 15.76 -3.91
CA VAL A 122 -1.83 14.45 -4.35
C VAL A 122 -3.21 14.62 -4.96
N SER A 123 -3.28 14.38 -6.26
CA SER A 123 -4.50 14.49 -7.07
C SER A 123 -5.12 13.13 -7.36
N ARG A 124 -4.29 12.09 -7.48
CA ARG A 124 -4.73 10.75 -7.86
C ARG A 124 -3.81 9.68 -7.26
N VAL A 125 -4.40 8.64 -6.67
CA VAL A 125 -3.68 7.46 -6.20
C VAL A 125 -3.76 6.37 -7.26
N VAL A 126 -2.65 5.67 -7.48
CA VAL A 126 -2.48 4.60 -8.47
C VAL A 126 -2.18 3.28 -7.75
N VAL A 127 -2.77 2.19 -8.22
CA VAL A 127 -2.49 0.83 -7.72
C VAL A 127 -2.47 -0.20 -8.85
N GLU A 128 -1.70 -1.25 -8.62
CA GLU A 128 -1.48 -2.35 -9.57
C GLU A 128 -1.48 -3.73 -8.88
N PRO A 129 -2.55 -4.08 -8.13
CA PRO A 129 -2.67 -5.41 -7.55
C PRO A 129 -2.75 -6.51 -8.63
N ASP A 130 -2.31 -7.71 -8.28
CA ASP A 130 -2.45 -8.90 -9.15
C ASP A 130 -3.93 -9.12 -9.52
N VAL A 131 -4.21 -9.45 -10.79
CA VAL A 131 -5.58 -9.65 -11.30
C VAL A 131 -6.36 -10.74 -10.57
N SER A 132 -5.67 -11.70 -9.95
CA SER A 132 -6.27 -12.79 -9.16
C SER A 132 -6.57 -12.40 -7.71
N ASN A 133 -6.03 -11.29 -7.20
CA ASN A 133 -6.28 -10.82 -5.82
C ASN A 133 -7.66 -10.16 -5.67
N LYS A 134 -8.73 -10.95 -5.76
CA LYS A 134 -10.12 -10.46 -5.72
C LYS A 134 -10.46 -9.70 -4.43
N ALA A 135 -9.82 -10.06 -3.31
CA ALA A 135 -10.03 -9.38 -2.03
C ALA A 135 -9.56 -7.93 -2.06
N VAL A 136 -8.36 -7.65 -2.60
CA VAL A 136 -7.87 -6.27 -2.69
C VAL A 136 -8.63 -5.46 -3.74
N HIS A 137 -9.07 -6.08 -4.85
CA HIS A 137 -9.93 -5.39 -5.84
C HIS A 137 -11.23 -4.89 -5.20
N ALA A 138 -11.89 -5.72 -4.40
CA ALA A 138 -13.10 -5.32 -3.67
C ALA A 138 -12.83 -4.21 -2.63
N LEU A 139 -11.67 -4.23 -1.97
CA LEU A 139 -11.26 -3.17 -1.05
C LEU A 139 -11.00 -1.84 -1.77
N ASN A 140 -10.31 -1.90 -2.90
CA ASN A 140 -10.01 -0.75 -3.76
C ASN A 140 -11.32 -0.11 -4.26
N GLU A 141 -12.23 -0.90 -4.81
CA GLU A 141 -13.54 -0.42 -5.25
C GLU A 141 -14.32 0.24 -4.09
N ALA A 142 -14.31 -0.36 -2.90
CA ALA A 142 -14.99 0.15 -1.72
C ALA A 142 -14.46 1.50 -1.20
N VAL A 143 -13.30 1.96 -1.68
CA VAL A 143 -12.73 3.29 -1.40
C VAL A 143 -12.59 4.17 -2.65
N GLY A 144 -13.27 3.80 -3.75
CA GLY A 144 -13.42 4.66 -4.92
C GLY A 144 -12.43 4.43 -6.05
N PHE A 145 -11.59 3.39 -5.99
CA PHE A 145 -10.74 3.04 -7.14
C PHE A 145 -11.60 2.56 -8.32
N VAL A 146 -11.24 3.05 -9.51
CA VAL A 146 -11.80 2.63 -10.78
C VAL A 146 -10.72 1.87 -11.56
N PRO A 147 -10.97 0.60 -11.93
CA PRO A 147 -10.07 -0.15 -12.81
C PRO A 147 -9.96 0.49 -14.20
N GLU A 148 -8.75 0.53 -14.75
CA GLU A 148 -8.51 1.01 -16.12
C GLU A 148 -8.21 -0.13 -17.09
N ARG A 149 -7.09 -0.84 -16.88
CA ARG A 149 -6.66 -1.96 -17.74
C ARG A 149 -5.71 -2.91 -17.04
N GLU A 150 -5.56 -4.10 -17.59
CA GLU A 150 -4.47 -5.01 -17.19
C GLU A 150 -3.13 -4.54 -17.77
N ILE A 151 -2.07 -4.67 -16.98
CA ILE A 151 -0.67 -4.45 -17.38
C ILE A 151 0.18 -5.68 -17.03
N GLN A 152 1.20 -5.94 -17.84
CA GLN A 152 2.13 -7.05 -17.60
C GLN A 152 3.36 -6.54 -16.86
N LYS A 153 3.60 -7.09 -15.66
CA LYS A 153 4.87 -6.94 -14.93
C LYS A 153 5.65 -8.27 -14.97
N PRO A 154 6.98 -8.27 -14.75
CA PRO A 154 7.76 -9.51 -14.73
C PRO A 154 7.23 -10.55 -13.74
N GLU A 155 6.73 -10.11 -12.59
CA GLU A 155 6.31 -10.94 -11.47
C GLU A 155 4.81 -11.27 -11.46
N LYS A 156 3.99 -10.50 -12.19
CA LYS A 156 2.52 -10.65 -12.17
C LYS A 156 1.81 -10.01 -13.36
N ARG A 157 0.57 -10.43 -13.60
CA ARG A 157 -0.40 -9.66 -14.39
C ARG A 157 -1.19 -8.79 -13.43
N ALA A 158 -1.10 -7.47 -13.58
CA ALA A 158 -1.65 -6.52 -12.63
C ALA A 158 -2.84 -5.76 -13.23
N LEU A 159 -3.79 -5.35 -12.38
CA LEU A 159 -4.90 -4.49 -12.78
C LEU A 159 -4.60 -3.05 -12.35
N LEU A 160 -4.23 -2.21 -13.33
CA LEU A 160 -3.99 -0.80 -13.11
C LEU A 160 -5.31 -0.10 -12.79
N SER A 161 -5.37 0.56 -11.64
CA SER A 161 -6.57 1.24 -11.15
C SER A 161 -6.21 2.60 -10.55
N PHE A 162 -7.17 3.52 -10.57
CA PHE A 162 -6.96 4.90 -10.12
C PHE A 162 -8.07 5.34 -9.17
N CYS A 163 -7.72 6.17 -8.20
CA CYS A 163 -8.69 6.85 -7.35
C CYS A 163 -8.32 8.32 -7.22
N THR A 164 -9.21 9.23 -7.62
CA THR A 164 -9.06 10.67 -7.34
C THR A 164 -9.57 11.01 -5.95
N ARG A 165 -9.22 12.20 -5.46
CA ARG A 165 -9.70 12.72 -4.19
C ARG A 165 -11.24 12.73 -4.13
N GLU A 166 -11.89 13.19 -5.20
CA GLU A 166 -13.35 13.26 -5.28
C GLU A 166 -13.99 11.87 -5.23
N GLN A 167 -13.40 10.90 -5.93
CA GLN A 167 -13.88 9.51 -5.91
C GLN A 167 -13.78 8.91 -4.51
N PHE A 168 -12.65 9.11 -3.82
CA PHE A 168 -12.45 8.66 -2.45
C PHE A 168 -13.47 9.29 -1.49
N LEU A 169 -13.66 10.62 -1.57
CA LEU A 169 -14.64 11.35 -0.76
C LEU A 169 -16.06 10.85 -0.99
N ALA A 170 -16.46 10.67 -2.25
CA ALA A 170 -17.79 10.18 -2.60
C ALA A 170 -18.03 8.75 -2.10
N ALA A 171 -17.01 7.87 -2.17
CA ALA A 171 -17.13 6.48 -1.77
C ALA A 171 -17.14 6.28 -0.25
N THR A 172 -16.46 7.16 0.51
CA THR A 172 -16.21 6.94 1.95
C THR A 172 -16.91 7.94 2.87
N GLY A 173 -17.31 9.10 2.36
CA GLY A 173 -17.78 10.21 3.20
C GLY A 173 -16.73 10.74 4.18
N ALA A 174 -15.45 10.39 4.00
CA ALA A 174 -14.36 10.85 4.85
C ALA A 174 -14.21 12.37 4.74
N ALA A 175 -13.82 13.02 5.84
CA ALA A 175 -13.26 14.36 5.79
C ALA A 175 -11.73 14.22 5.68
N ILE A 176 -11.14 14.84 4.67
CA ILE A 176 -9.67 14.92 4.46
C ILE A 176 -9.23 16.37 4.58
#